data_AF-A0A2R4G3D0-F1
#
_entry.id   AF-A0A2R4G3D0-F1
#
_cell.length_a   1.000
_cell.length_b   1.000
_cell.length_c   1.000
_cell.angle_alpha   90.00
_cell.angle_beta   90.00
_cell.angle_gamma   90.00
#
_symmetry.space_group_name_H-M   'P 1'
#
loop_
_entity.id
_entity.type
_entity.pdbx_description
1 polymer ?
#
loop_
_entity_poly.entity_id
_entity_poly.type
_entity_poly.pdbx_seq_one_letter_code
_entity_poly.pdbx_strand_id
1 'polypeptide(L)' 'MTTTKPRVEKLYEQAVDALNRHEDPFSPAWRERNHMSEDETEFLMDVLSARISYGEKWIRERMKEQ' A
#
# COMPACT_ATOMS: atom_id res chain seq x y z
N MET A 1 19.91 -9.80 12.64
CA MET A 1 18.64 -9.08 12.38
C MET A 1 18.62 -8.71 10.90
N THR A 2 17.66 -9.21 10.09
CA THR A 2 17.24 -8.71 8.75
C THR A 2 16.34 -9.72 8.01
N THR A 3 15.18 -10.08 8.57
CA THR A 3 14.19 -10.96 7.91
C THR A 3 12.87 -10.28 7.56
N THR A 4 12.75 -8.97 7.79
CA THR A 4 11.49 -8.21 7.63
C THR A 4 11.19 -7.83 6.18
N LYS A 5 12.21 -7.64 5.33
CA LYS A 5 12.04 -7.18 3.93
C LYS A 5 11.11 -8.06 3.08
N PRO A 6 11.25 -9.41 3.07
CA PRO A 6 10.41 -10.26 2.22
C PRO A 6 8.93 -10.26 2.60
N ARG A 7 8.62 -10.01 3.89
CA ARG A 7 7.23 -10.00 4.38
C ARG A 7 6.49 -8.73 3.99
N VAL A 8 7.14 -7.60 4.18
CA VAL A 8 6.55 -6.29 3.89
C VAL A 8 6.33 -6.10 2.39
N GLU A 9 7.25 -6.55 1.55
CA GLU A 9 7.08 -6.57 0.09
C GLU A 9 5.85 -7.41 -0.31
N LYS A 10 5.68 -8.60 0.28
CA LYS A 10 4.51 -9.44 0.05
C LYS A 10 3.21 -8.78 0.49
N LEU A 11 3.18 -8.17 1.68
CA LEU A 11 2.01 -7.44 2.18
C LEU A 11 1.63 -6.28 1.25
N TYR A 12 2.63 -5.58 0.70
CA TYR A 12 2.44 -4.52 -0.27
C TYR A 12 1.82 -5.04 -1.58
N GLU A 13 2.35 -6.12 -2.15
CA GLU A 13 1.77 -6.73 -3.36
C GLU A 13 0.31 -7.14 -3.13
N GLN A 14 0.03 -7.80 -2.00
CA GLN A 14 -1.33 -8.20 -1.63
C GLN A 14 -2.27 -7.01 -1.43
N ALA A 15 -1.78 -5.90 -0.89
CA ALA A 15 -2.57 -4.68 -0.71
C ALA A 15 -2.88 -3.99 -2.04
N VAL A 16 -1.91 -3.96 -2.96
CA VAL A 16 -2.12 -3.46 -4.32
C VAL A 16 -3.16 -4.30 -5.06
N ASP A 17 -3.07 -5.62 -4.95
CA ASP A 17 -4.06 -6.54 -5.53
C ASP A 17 -5.45 -6.37 -4.92
N ALA A 18 -5.54 -6.13 -3.61
CA ALA A 18 -6.81 -5.82 -2.94
C ALA A 18 -7.43 -4.53 -3.49
N LEU A 19 -6.64 -3.47 -3.63
CA LEU A 19 -7.09 -2.19 -4.21
C LEU A 19 -7.59 -2.36 -5.65
N ASN A 20 -6.90 -3.16 -6.47
CA ASN A 20 -7.32 -3.49 -7.84
C ASN A 20 -8.66 -4.25 -7.88
N ARG A 21 -9.02 -4.97 -6.82
CA ARG A 21 -10.31 -5.64 -6.65
C ARG A 21 -11.35 -4.78 -5.91
N HIS A 22 -11.05 -3.51 -5.65
CA HIS A 22 -11.88 -2.60 -4.84
C HIS A 22 -12.10 -3.06 -3.39
N GLU A 23 -11.16 -3.82 -2.84
CA GLU A 23 -11.13 -4.20 -1.42
C GLU A 23 -10.25 -3.22 -0.62
N ASP A 24 -10.63 -2.94 0.64
CA ASP A 24 -9.85 -2.11 1.55
C ASP A 24 -8.77 -2.94 2.29
N PRO A 25 -7.46 -2.74 1.99
CA PRO A 25 -6.37 -3.45 2.63
C PRO A 25 -6.09 -3.01 4.08
N PHE A 26 -6.76 -1.96 4.58
CA PHE A 26 -6.60 -1.47 5.95
C PHE A 26 -7.79 -1.80 6.85
N SER A 27 -8.84 -2.40 6.30
CA SER A 27 -10.01 -2.84 7.06
C SER A 27 -9.61 -3.83 8.18
N PRO A 28 -10.31 -3.84 9.34
CA PRO A 28 -9.99 -4.76 10.43
C PRO A 28 -9.92 -6.23 9.99
N ALA A 29 -10.87 -6.66 9.15
CA ALA A 29 -10.91 -8.03 8.63
C ALA A 29 -9.69 -8.37 7.75
N TRP A 30 -9.21 -7.42 6.95
CA TRP A 30 -8.02 -7.63 6.11
C TRP A 30 -6.76 -7.75 6.95
N ARG A 31 -6.61 -6.85 7.95
CA ARG A 31 -5.47 -6.85 8.88
C ARG A 31 -5.42 -8.14 9.70
N GLU A 32 -6.57 -8.61 10.18
CA GLU A 32 -6.69 -9.88 10.92
C GLU A 32 -6.32 -11.08 10.03
N ARG A 33 -6.87 -11.16 8.81
CA ARG A 33 -6.59 -12.23 7.84
C ARG A 33 -5.11 -12.33 7.46
N ASN A 34 -4.41 -11.21 7.41
CA ASN A 34 -2.99 -11.15 7.03
C ASN A 34 -2.04 -11.12 8.25
N HIS A 35 -2.60 -11.22 9.46
CA HIS A 35 -1.86 -11.16 10.72
C HIS A 35 -0.90 -9.97 10.78
N MET A 36 -1.37 -8.78 10.38
CA MET A 36 -0.53 -7.58 10.37
C MET A 36 -0.30 -7.07 11.79
N SER A 37 0.93 -6.69 12.10
CA SER A 37 1.21 -5.87 13.29
C SER A 37 0.79 -4.40 13.06
N GLU A 38 0.78 -3.62 14.14
CA GLU A 38 0.59 -2.16 14.05
C GLU A 38 1.70 -1.52 13.23
N ASP A 39 2.97 -1.83 13.50
CA ASP A 39 4.13 -1.34 12.73
C ASP A 39 4.02 -1.66 11.22
N GLU A 40 3.57 -2.88 10.87
CA GLU A 40 3.38 -3.29 9.48
C GLU A 40 2.24 -2.53 8.81
N THR A 41 1.20 -2.21 9.59
CA THR A 41 0.07 -1.41 9.12
C THR A 41 0.51 0.02 8.84
N GLU A 42 1.20 0.66 9.78
CA GLU A 42 1.71 2.02 9.62
C GLU A 42 2.66 2.13 8.44
N PHE A 43 3.64 1.22 8.36
CA PHE A 43 4.59 1.20 7.25
C PHE A 43 3.89 1.03 5.89
N LEU A 44 2.90 0.14 5.81
CA LEU A 44 2.16 -0.09 4.58
C LEU A 44 1.31 1.13 4.18
N MET A 45 0.71 1.82 5.16
CA MET A 45 -0.01 3.08 4.94
C MET A 45 0.91 4.16 4.39
N ASP A 46 2.12 4.32 4.94
CA ASP A 46 3.11 5.29 4.47
C ASP A 46 3.52 5.02 3.02
N VAL A 47 3.86 3.78 2.68
CA VAL A 47 4.30 3.40 1.32
C VAL A 47 3.19 3.60 0.29
N LEU A 48 1.95 3.20 0.61
CA LEU A 48 0.82 3.37 -0.30
C LEU A 48 0.43 4.84 -0.47
N SER A 49 0.50 5.64 0.60
CA SER A 49 0.26 7.09 0.53
C SER A 49 1.30 7.80 -0.33
N ALA A 50 2.58 7.42 -0.20
CA ALA A 50 3.65 7.93 -1.05
C ALA A 50 3.44 7.58 -2.52
N ARG A 51 3.02 6.34 -2.83
CA ARG A 51 2.69 5.91 -4.20
C ARG A 51 1.55 6.73 -4.81
N ILE A 52 0.46 6.94 -4.05
CA ILE A 52 -0.69 7.74 -4.50
C ILE A 52 -0.25 9.18 -4.76
N SER A 53 0.48 9.79 -3.82
CA SER A 53 0.97 11.17 -3.94
C SER A 53 1.84 11.36 -5.19
N TYR A 54 2.73 10.40 -5.48
CA TYR A 54 3.56 10.44 -6.68
C TYR A 54 2.75 10.26 -7.96
N GLY A 55 1.79 9.33 -7.96
CA GLY A 55 0.85 9.13 -9.07
C GLY A 55 0.02 10.37 -9.37
N GLU A 56 -0.51 11.03 -8.33
CA GLU A 56 -1.27 12.28 -8.48
C GLU A 56 -0.43 13.40 -9.08
N LYS A 57 0.83 13.54 -8.63
CA LYS A 57 1.77 14.51 -9.20
C LYS A 57 1.96 14.26 -10.70
N TRP A 58 2.24 13.01 -11.09
CA TRP A 58 2.45 12.64 -12.48
C TRP A 58 1.21 12.91 -13.35
N ILE A 59 0.01 12.59 -12.86
CA ILE A 59 -1.25 12.88 -13.56
C ILE A 59 -1.39 14.40 -13.79
N ARG A 60 -1.14 15.22 -12.75
CA ARG A 60 -1.24 16.69 -12.86
C ARG A 60 -0.23 17.27 -13.85
N GLU A 61 0.97 16.71 -13.93
CA GLU A 61 1.97 17.12 -14.92
C GLU A 61 1.48 16.82 -16.34
N ARG A 62 0.93 15.63 -16.59
CA ARG A 62 0.38 15.24 -17.90
C ARG A 62 -0.87 16.02 -18.32
N MET A 63 -1.67 16.51 -17.37
CA MET A 63 -2.82 17.37 -17.68
C MET A 63 -2.40 18.79 -18.10
N LYS A 64 -1.22 19.28 -17.67
CA LYS A 64 -0.71 20.61 -18.05
C LYS A 64 -0.07 20.65 -19.44
N GLU A 65 0.28 19.49 -19.98
CA GLU A 65 0.87 19.32 -21.31
C GLU A 65 -0.17 19.20 -22.44
N GLN A 66 -1.46 19.17 -22.10
CA GLN A 66 -2.60 19.14 -23.02
C GLN A 66 -3.27 20.51 -23.10
#